data_AF-A0A966FPH0-F1
#
_entry.id   AF-A0A966FPH0-F1
#
_cell.length_a   1.000
_cell.length_b   1.000
_cell.length_c   1.000
_cell.angle_alpha   90.00
_cell.angle_beta   90.00
_cell.angle_gamma   90.00
#
_symmetry.space_group_name_H-M   'P 1'
#
loop_
_entity.id
_entity.type
_entity.pdbx_description
1 polymer ?
#
loop_
_entity_poly.entity_id
_entity_poly.type
_entity_poly.pdbx_seq_one_letter_code
_entity_poly.pdbx_strand_id
1 'polypeptide(L)'
;SYLFIFNTIASAKDFYSLLKEQLPSEAIIFLSSHITPSERLERINNIKQKKSRLAVTTQLVEAGVDIDFDVVYRDMAPLDSIIQSAGRCNRNWTSQGEVHIVSLKDEKRRYASYIYDPVLLDTTKEILKERPTIQEYDLYSIVNGYYKKLQSRKASDQSKYLIEALYSLKYDSSDETIGISDFKLIKEDYPKVDVFIEINEKAMDLWNTYQKLKEINNIYERRNEFSKIKADFYKYVISVPERIENIPPEVSGIRYVNKASLSDYYDQETGFKVKREVAIW
;
A
#
# COMPACT_ATOMS: atom_id res chain seq x y z
N SER A 1 -17.22 -15.46 0.77
CA SER A 1 -15.78 -15.22 0.96
C SER A 1 -15.61 -13.89 1.65
N TYR A 2 -14.53 -13.71 2.42
CA TYR A 2 -14.30 -12.53 3.25
C TYR A 2 -12.96 -11.90 2.93
N LEU A 3 -12.97 -10.58 2.76
CA LEU A 3 -11.80 -9.74 2.55
C LEU A 3 -11.64 -8.78 3.72
N PHE A 4 -10.48 -8.77 4.36
CA PHE A 4 -10.15 -7.87 5.45
C PHE A 4 -9.06 -6.90 5.00
N ILE A 5 -9.35 -5.60 4.95
CA ILE A 5 -8.46 -4.56 4.44
C ILE A 5 -8.07 -3.62 5.59
N PHE A 6 -6.77 -3.51 5.83
CA PHE A 6 -6.19 -2.70 6.91
C PHE A 6 -5.39 -1.53 6.37
N ASN A 7 -5.28 -0.47 7.18
CA ASN A 7 -4.50 0.71 6.80
C ASN A 7 -2.99 0.53 6.90
N THR A 8 -2.54 -0.47 7.68
CA THR A 8 -1.12 -0.70 7.97
C THR A 8 -0.79 -2.17 7.85
N ILE A 9 0.42 -2.50 7.41
CA ILE A 9 0.89 -3.89 7.34
C ILE A 9 0.95 -4.52 8.74
N ALA A 10 1.32 -3.76 9.78
CA ALA A 10 1.33 -4.25 11.16
C ALA A 10 -0.05 -4.78 11.60
N SER A 11 -1.09 -3.94 11.54
CA SER A 11 -2.46 -4.35 11.87
C SER A 11 -2.94 -5.55 11.05
N ALA A 12 -2.57 -5.60 9.76
CA ALA A 12 -2.91 -6.74 8.91
C ALA A 12 -2.24 -8.04 9.39
N LYS A 13 -0.94 -7.99 9.77
CA LYS A 13 -0.20 -9.15 10.28
C LYS A 13 -0.74 -9.63 11.63
N ASP A 14 -1.10 -8.69 12.51
CA ASP A 14 -1.68 -9.01 13.81
C ASP A 14 -3.02 -9.74 13.63
N PHE A 15 -3.90 -9.19 12.78
CA PHE A 15 -5.19 -9.83 12.48
C PHE A 15 -5.03 -11.17 11.76
N TYR A 16 -4.08 -11.29 10.82
CA TYR A 16 -3.78 -12.56 10.16
C TYR A 16 -3.38 -13.64 11.15
N SER A 17 -2.53 -13.30 12.12
CA SER A 17 -2.07 -14.22 13.16
C SER A 17 -3.23 -14.68 14.06
N LEU A 18 -4.08 -13.74 14.50
CA LEU A 18 -5.29 -14.06 15.25
C LEU A 18 -6.25 -14.94 14.46
N LEU A 19 -6.45 -14.66 13.18
CA LEU A 19 -7.35 -15.44 12.33
C LEU A 19 -6.83 -16.87 12.13
N LYS A 20 -5.51 -17.05 11.99
CA LYS A 20 -4.88 -18.37 11.93
C LYS A 20 -5.03 -19.17 13.22
N GLU A 21 -4.92 -18.51 14.36
CA GLU A 21 -5.11 -19.17 15.66
C GLU A 21 -6.56 -19.64 15.84
N GLN A 22 -7.52 -18.79 15.45
CA GLN A 22 -8.95 -19.09 15.59
C GLN A 22 -9.47 -20.07 14.52
N LEU A 23 -8.88 -20.07 13.32
CA LEU A 23 -9.31 -20.87 12.17
C LEU A 23 -8.12 -21.66 11.57
N PRO A 24 -7.51 -22.60 12.31
CA PRO A 24 -6.28 -23.28 11.89
C PRO A 24 -6.45 -24.18 10.66
N SER A 25 -7.68 -24.61 10.36
CA SER A 25 -8.00 -25.46 9.20
C SER A 25 -8.32 -24.69 7.93
N GLU A 26 -8.51 -23.37 8.01
CA GLU A 26 -8.88 -22.55 6.86
C GLU A 26 -7.63 -22.03 6.14
N ALA A 27 -7.63 -22.13 4.82
CA ALA A 27 -6.61 -21.50 4.00
C ALA A 27 -6.85 -19.98 3.98
N ILE A 28 -5.93 -19.19 4.54
CA ILE A 28 -6.02 -17.72 4.59
C ILE A 28 -4.88 -17.12 3.75
N ILE A 29 -5.24 -16.26 2.80
CA ILE A 29 -4.28 -15.56 1.95
C ILE A 29 -3.93 -14.20 2.57
N PHE A 30 -2.63 -13.93 2.71
CA PHE A 30 -2.15 -12.61 3.12
C PHE A 30 -1.55 -11.84 1.93
N LEU A 31 -1.82 -10.54 1.83
CA LEU A 31 -1.30 -9.65 0.78
C LEU A 31 -0.81 -8.32 1.37
N SER A 32 0.40 -7.89 0.99
CA SER A 32 0.93 -6.58 1.34
C SER A 32 2.03 -6.18 0.37
N SER A 33 2.46 -4.91 0.40
CA SER A 33 3.61 -4.45 -0.39
C SER A 33 4.94 -5.07 0.05
N HIS A 34 5.00 -5.69 1.24
CA HIS A 34 6.16 -6.42 1.73
C HIS A 34 6.29 -7.83 1.13
N ILE A 35 5.31 -8.27 0.34
CA ILE A 35 5.40 -9.51 -0.45
C ILE A 35 5.87 -9.16 -1.86
N THR A 36 6.80 -9.96 -2.39
CA THR A 36 7.33 -9.78 -3.74
C THR A 36 6.19 -9.74 -4.78
N PRO A 37 6.27 -8.88 -5.83
CA PRO A 37 5.27 -8.89 -6.90
C PRO A 37 5.03 -10.27 -7.51
N SER A 38 6.07 -11.10 -7.63
CA SER A 38 5.96 -12.49 -8.09
C SER A 38 4.99 -13.31 -7.24
N GLU A 39 5.20 -13.37 -5.92
CA GLU A 39 4.34 -14.13 -5.01
C GLU A 39 2.94 -13.50 -4.88
N ARG A 40 2.84 -12.16 -4.92
CA ARG A 40 1.54 -11.47 -4.91
C ARG A 40 0.69 -11.92 -6.08
N LEU A 41 1.26 -12.01 -7.29
CA LEU A 41 0.53 -12.46 -8.47
C LEU A 41 0.03 -13.90 -8.31
N GLU A 42 0.86 -14.79 -7.76
CA GLU A 42 0.47 -16.17 -7.47
C GLU A 42 -0.69 -16.24 -6.47
N ARG A 43 -0.62 -15.48 -5.38
CA ARG A 43 -1.68 -15.42 -4.35
C ARG A 43 -2.98 -14.84 -4.92
N ILE A 44 -2.90 -13.80 -5.74
CA ILE A 44 -4.08 -13.24 -6.43
C ILE A 44 -4.70 -14.30 -7.35
N ASN A 45 -3.90 -15.07 -8.09
CA ASN A 45 -4.40 -16.17 -8.90
C ASN A 45 -5.08 -17.26 -8.05
N ASN A 46 -4.55 -17.56 -6.86
CA ASN A 46 -5.19 -18.49 -5.93
C ASN A 46 -6.54 -17.98 -5.42
N ILE A 47 -6.68 -16.67 -5.16
CA ILE A 47 -7.97 -16.03 -4.84
C ILE A 47 -8.95 -16.20 -6.02
N LYS A 48 -8.52 -15.88 -7.25
CA LYS A 48 -9.35 -16.01 -8.47
C LYS A 48 -9.84 -17.43 -8.71
N GLN A 49 -9.00 -18.42 -8.39
CA GLN A 49 -9.33 -19.84 -8.47
C GLN A 49 -10.17 -20.34 -7.29
N LYS A 50 -10.62 -19.44 -6.39
CA LYS A 50 -11.41 -19.75 -5.19
C LYS A 50 -10.76 -20.79 -4.27
N LYS A 51 -9.42 -20.87 -4.25
CA LYS A 51 -8.67 -21.78 -3.37
C LYS A 51 -8.68 -21.35 -1.90
N SER A 52 -9.04 -20.10 -1.64
CA SER A 52 -9.21 -19.57 -0.30
C SER A 52 -10.45 -18.69 -0.27
N ARG A 53 -11.17 -18.77 0.85
CA ARG A 53 -12.36 -17.94 1.10
C ARG A 53 -12.05 -16.73 1.98
N LEU A 54 -10.81 -16.61 2.49
CA LEU A 54 -10.39 -15.61 3.46
C LEU A 54 -9.12 -14.92 2.97
N ALA A 55 -9.17 -13.59 2.83
CA ALA A 55 -8.00 -12.80 2.48
C ALA A 55 -7.80 -11.64 3.44
N VAL A 56 -6.57 -11.44 3.90
CA VAL A 56 -6.14 -10.31 4.72
C VAL A 56 -5.16 -9.48 3.91
N THR A 57 -5.41 -8.19 3.79
CA THR A 57 -4.62 -7.30 2.94
C THR A 57 -4.50 -5.88 3.50
N THR A 58 -3.58 -5.11 2.95
CA THR A 58 -3.57 -3.64 3.07
C THR A 58 -4.24 -2.98 1.86
N GLN A 59 -4.10 -1.65 1.72
CA GLN A 59 -4.65 -0.87 0.59
C GLN A 59 -4.17 -1.29 -0.80
N LEU A 60 -3.24 -2.25 -0.88
CA LEU A 60 -2.76 -2.84 -2.13
C LEU A 60 -3.90 -3.28 -3.07
N VAL A 61 -5.01 -3.76 -2.52
CA VAL A 61 -6.14 -4.25 -3.33
C VAL A 61 -7.08 -3.16 -3.83
N GLU A 62 -6.94 -1.91 -3.35
CA GLU A 62 -7.83 -0.79 -3.72
C GLU A 62 -7.64 -0.41 -5.20
N ALA A 63 -6.40 -0.46 -5.69
CA ALA A 63 -6.04 -0.11 -7.07
C ALA A 63 -5.35 -1.26 -7.81
N GLY A 64 -5.89 -1.63 -8.97
CA GLY A 64 -5.20 -2.48 -9.95
C GLY A 64 -5.20 -3.99 -9.69
N VAL A 65 -5.83 -4.47 -8.61
CA VAL A 65 -5.99 -5.90 -8.32
C VAL A 65 -7.41 -6.36 -8.63
N ASP A 66 -7.53 -7.33 -9.53
CA ASP A 66 -8.81 -7.91 -9.96
C ASP A 66 -9.22 -9.06 -9.03
N ILE A 67 -9.83 -8.74 -7.90
CA ILE A 67 -10.37 -9.71 -6.92
C ILE A 67 -11.85 -9.43 -6.64
N ASP A 68 -12.57 -10.48 -6.23
CA ASP A 68 -13.99 -10.43 -5.93
C ASP A 68 -14.32 -11.23 -4.66
N PHE A 69 -15.02 -10.61 -3.72
CA PHE A 69 -15.40 -11.19 -2.43
C PHE A 69 -16.85 -10.85 -2.07
N ASP A 70 -17.51 -11.73 -1.32
CA ASP A 70 -18.92 -11.52 -0.92
C ASP A 70 -19.07 -10.49 0.20
N VAL A 71 -18.09 -10.45 1.13
CA VAL A 71 -18.10 -9.57 2.30
C VAL A 71 -16.73 -8.93 2.47
N VAL A 72 -16.70 -7.60 2.63
CA VAL A 72 -15.48 -6.82 2.85
C VAL A 72 -15.53 -6.13 4.21
N TYR A 73 -14.53 -6.36 5.05
CA TYR A 73 -14.27 -5.58 6.25
C TYR A 73 -13.12 -4.60 5.97
N ARG A 74 -13.36 -3.30 6.11
CA ARG A 74 -12.37 -2.25 5.82
C ARG A 74 -12.14 -1.38 7.05
N ASP A 75 -10.89 -1.22 7.47
CA ASP A 75 -10.54 -0.22 8.48
C ASP A 75 -10.89 1.19 7.98
N MET A 76 -11.23 2.12 8.88
CA MET A 76 -11.68 3.46 8.56
C MET A 76 -10.67 4.16 7.66
N ALA A 77 -11.15 4.74 6.55
CA ALA A 77 -10.32 5.41 5.56
C ALA A 77 -11.10 6.59 4.95
N PRO A 78 -10.47 7.47 4.17
CA PRO A 78 -11.16 8.43 3.33
C PRO A 78 -12.23 7.75 2.48
N LEU A 79 -13.30 8.49 2.18
CA LEU A 79 -14.50 7.92 1.55
C LEU A 79 -14.20 7.28 0.18
N ASP A 80 -13.30 7.89 -0.58
CA ASP A 80 -12.83 7.40 -1.88
C ASP A 80 -12.12 6.04 -1.76
N SER A 81 -11.23 5.84 -0.79
CA SER A 81 -10.62 4.52 -0.51
C SER A 81 -11.65 3.47 -0.10
N ILE A 82 -12.66 3.85 0.69
CA ILE A 82 -13.76 2.96 1.08
C ILE A 82 -14.54 2.50 -0.16
N ILE A 83 -14.89 3.43 -1.06
CA ILE A 83 -15.66 3.12 -2.27
C ILE A 83 -14.83 2.27 -3.25
N GLN A 84 -13.52 2.54 -3.38
CA GLN A 84 -12.63 1.69 -4.17
C GLN A 84 -12.58 0.25 -3.65
N SER A 85 -12.57 0.08 -2.33
CA SER A 85 -12.67 -1.23 -1.68
C SER A 85 -14.03 -1.89 -1.93
N ALA A 86 -15.12 -1.11 -1.85
CA ALA A 86 -16.47 -1.59 -2.11
C ALA A 86 -16.66 -2.09 -3.55
N GLY A 87 -15.96 -1.49 -4.53
CA GLY A 87 -15.94 -1.98 -5.92
C GLY A 87 -15.28 -3.36 -6.11
N ARG A 88 -14.69 -3.95 -5.05
CA ARG A 88 -14.17 -5.33 -5.01
C ARG A 88 -15.13 -6.30 -4.31
N CYS A 89 -16.29 -5.82 -3.89
CA CYS A 89 -17.34 -6.61 -3.26
C CYS A 89 -18.40 -7.02 -4.30
N ASN A 90 -18.63 -8.33 -4.45
CA ASN A 90 -19.64 -8.93 -5.31
C ASN A 90 -19.71 -8.32 -6.73
N ARG A 91 -18.57 -8.21 -7.38
CA ARG A 91 -18.42 -7.68 -8.74
C ARG A 91 -19.13 -8.52 -9.81
N ASN A 92 -19.43 -9.78 -9.50
CA ASN A 92 -20.12 -10.71 -10.39
C ASN A 92 -21.65 -10.69 -10.26
N TRP A 93 -22.22 -9.78 -9.46
CA TRP A 93 -23.68 -9.58 -9.30
C TRP A 93 -24.45 -10.84 -8.88
N THR A 94 -23.77 -11.78 -8.24
CA THR A 94 -24.35 -13.09 -7.89
C THR A 94 -25.19 -13.05 -6.61
N SER A 95 -24.95 -12.07 -5.74
CA SER A 95 -25.70 -11.87 -4.49
C SER A 95 -25.73 -10.39 -4.10
N GLN A 96 -26.12 -10.03 -2.87
CA GLN A 96 -25.91 -8.67 -2.34
C GLN A 96 -24.58 -8.66 -1.58
N GLY A 97 -23.61 -7.90 -2.09
CA GLY A 97 -22.32 -7.73 -1.42
C GLY A 97 -22.43 -6.82 -0.20
N GLU A 98 -21.68 -7.13 0.86
CA GLU A 98 -21.66 -6.34 2.09
C GLU A 98 -20.29 -5.71 2.34
N VAL A 99 -20.28 -4.45 2.75
CA VAL A 99 -19.06 -3.74 3.15
C VAL A 99 -19.24 -3.19 4.55
N HIS A 100 -18.42 -3.68 5.47
CA HIS A 100 -18.42 -3.32 6.88
C HIS A 100 -17.22 -2.41 7.17
N ILE A 101 -17.50 -1.19 7.64
CA ILE A 101 -16.46 -0.24 8.04
C ILE A 101 -16.19 -0.38 9.53
N VAL A 102 -14.96 -0.75 9.87
CA VAL A 102 -14.49 -0.86 11.25
C VAL A 102 -13.52 0.26 11.57
N SER A 103 -13.47 0.72 12.81
CA SER A 103 -12.50 1.74 13.23
C SER A 103 -11.55 1.14 14.25
N LEU A 104 -10.34 0.78 13.80
CA LEU A 104 -9.29 0.28 14.69
C LEU A 104 -8.73 1.43 15.53
N LYS A 105 -8.45 1.14 16.79
CA LYS A 105 -7.90 2.09 17.77
C LYS A 105 -6.95 1.39 18.73
N ASP A 106 -5.94 2.13 19.17
CA ASP A 106 -5.24 1.84 20.43
C ASP A 106 -5.95 2.56 21.60
N GLU A 107 -5.36 2.53 22.80
CA GLU A 107 -5.89 3.22 23.98
C GLU A 107 -5.96 4.74 23.84
N LYS A 108 -5.19 5.34 22.92
CA LYS A 108 -5.00 6.79 22.76
C LYS A 108 -5.68 7.34 21.50
N ARG A 109 -5.56 6.69 20.34
CA ARG A 109 -5.94 7.19 19.01
C ARG A 109 -6.38 6.09 18.04
N ARG A 110 -7.04 6.50 16.95
CA ARG A 110 -7.44 5.60 15.84
C ARG A 110 -6.26 5.36 14.91
N TYR A 111 -6.07 4.13 14.44
CA TYR A 111 -4.97 3.82 13.52
C TYR A 111 -5.04 4.59 12.21
N ALA A 112 -6.23 4.79 11.66
CA ALA A 112 -6.45 5.61 10.48
C ALA A 112 -5.86 7.02 10.58
N SER A 113 -5.83 7.62 11.79
CA SER A 113 -5.34 9.00 12.00
C SER A 113 -3.83 9.16 11.85
N TYR A 114 -3.07 8.06 11.86
CA TYR A 114 -1.64 8.08 11.56
C TYR A 114 -1.35 8.04 10.06
N ILE A 115 -2.34 7.62 9.25
CA ILE A 115 -2.17 7.36 7.81
C ILE A 115 -2.85 8.42 6.96
N TYR A 116 -3.97 8.98 7.43
CA TYR A 116 -4.77 9.90 6.66
C TYR A 116 -4.96 11.23 7.38
N ASP A 117 -5.08 12.28 6.56
CA ASP A 117 -5.41 13.62 7.00
C ASP A 117 -6.71 13.63 7.84
N PRO A 118 -6.70 14.23 9.05
CA PRO A 118 -7.86 14.23 9.93
C PRO A 118 -9.12 14.83 9.30
N VAL A 119 -8.99 15.84 8.43
CA VAL A 119 -10.14 16.46 7.75
C VAL A 119 -10.83 15.46 6.84
N LEU A 120 -10.07 14.62 6.13
CA LEU A 120 -10.65 13.54 5.31
C LEU A 120 -11.44 12.56 6.19
N LEU A 121 -10.81 12.06 7.26
CA LEU A 121 -11.41 11.08 8.16
C LEU A 121 -12.67 11.60 8.87
N ASP A 122 -12.63 12.84 9.37
CA ASP A 122 -13.77 13.45 10.05
C ASP A 122 -14.93 13.67 9.09
N THR A 123 -14.65 14.10 7.85
CA THR A 123 -15.67 14.29 6.83
C THR A 123 -16.31 12.95 6.43
N THR A 124 -15.51 11.89 6.24
CA THR A 124 -16.02 10.53 6.01
C THR A 124 -16.89 10.07 7.18
N LYS A 125 -16.42 10.25 8.42
CA LYS A 125 -17.14 9.81 9.61
C LYS A 125 -18.49 10.52 9.79
N GLU A 126 -18.58 11.81 9.48
CA GLU A 126 -19.85 12.54 9.49
C GLU A 126 -20.85 11.94 8.50
N ILE A 127 -20.41 11.69 7.27
CA ILE A 127 -21.25 11.09 6.23
C ILE A 127 -21.76 9.70 6.65
N LEU A 128 -20.87 8.86 7.19
CA LEU A 128 -21.23 7.50 7.62
C LEU A 128 -22.10 7.50 8.89
N LYS A 129 -22.02 8.53 9.75
CA LYS A 129 -22.89 8.67 10.93
C LYS A 129 -24.32 9.04 10.55
N GLU A 130 -24.49 9.91 9.55
CA GLU A 130 -25.81 10.30 9.05
C GLU A 130 -26.54 9.13 8.37
N ARG A 131 -25.79 8.15 7.85
CA ARG A 131 -26.31 7.00 7.10
C ARG A 131 -25.62 5.70 7.53
N PRO A 132 -26.20 4.93 8.47
CA PRO A 132 -25.60 3.68 8.93
C PRO A 132 -25.54 2.60 7.84
N THR A 133 -26.44 2.67 6.86
CA THR A 133 -26.44 1.81 5.68
C THR A 133 -26.48 2.68 4.43
N ILE A 134 -25.60 2.40 3.47
CA ILE A 134 -25.51 3.10 2.20
C ILE A 134 -25.70 2.08 1.08
N GLN A 135 -26.61 2.38 0.16
CA GLN A 135 -26.83 1.58 -1.04
C GLN A 135 -25.99 2.11 -2.19
N GLU A 136 -25.68 1.26 -3.16
CA GLU A 136 -24.82 1.62 -4.30
C GLU A 136 -25.36 2.81 -5.10
N TYR A 137 -26.68 2.89 -5.30
CA TYR A 137 -27.32 4.00 -6.03
C TYR A 137 -27.15 5.36 -5.35
N ASP A 138 -26.91 5.39 -4.03
CA ASP A 138 -26.68 6.64 -3.29
C ASP A 138 -25.24 7.16 -3.41
N LEU A 139 -24.29 6.31 -3.83
CA LEU A 139 -22.86 6.61 -3.80
C LEU A 139 -22.51 7.89 -4.56
N TYR A 140 -23.09 8.11 -5.74
CA TYR A 140 -22.83 9.32 -6.52
C TYR A 140 -23.17 10.60 -5.74
N SER A 141 -24.33 10.62 -5.07
CA SER A 141 -24.76 11.76 -4.26
C SER A 141 -23.84 11.99 -3.06
N ILE A 142 -23.41 10.89 -2.43
CA ILE A 142 -22.56 10.90 -1.24
C ILE A 142 -21.15 11.38 -1.57
N VAL A 143 -20.56 10.89 -2.67
CA VAL A 143 -19.24 11.31 -3.16
C VAL A 143 -19.24 12.80 -3.48
N ASN A 144 -20.26 13.29 -4.18
CA ASN A 144 -20.39 14.71 -4.47
C ASN A 144 -20.53 15.54 -3.18
N GLY A 145 -21.31 15.08 -2.21
CA GLY A 145 -21.45 15.72 -0.90
C GLY A 145 -20.12 15.77 -0.13
N TYR A 146 -19.36 14.67 -0.17
CA TYR A 146 -18.04 14.57 0.44
C TYR A 146 -17.06 15.60 -0.12
N TYR A 147 -16.90 15.67 -1.44
CA TYR A 147 -15.97 16.63 -2.05
C TYR A 147 -16.41 18.09 -1.84
N LYS A 148 -17.71 18.37 -1.82
CA LYS A 148 -18.22 19.71 -1.45
C LYS A 148 -17.86 20.08 0.00
N LYS A 149 -18.05 19.17 0.97
CA LYS A 149 -17.65 19.38 2.37
C LYS A 149 -16.13 19.53 2.49
N LEU A 150 -15.35 18.79 1.71
CA LEU A 150 -13.89 18.94 1.71
C LEU A 150 -13.44 20.28 1.17
N GLN A 151 -14.03 20.78 0.08
CA GLN A 151 -13.67 22.09 -0.48
C GLN A 151 -13.92 23.23 0.52
N SER A 152 -15.01 23.17 1.29
CA SER A 152 -15.27 24.19 2.31
C SER A 152 -14.32 24.11 3.51
N ARG A 153 -13.86 22.91 3.88
CA ARG A 153 -12.93 22.69 5.01
C ARG A 153 -11.46 22.86 4.66
N LYS A 154 -11.07 22.53 3.43
CA LYS A 154 -9.70 22.59 2.90
C LYS A 154 -9.42 23.85 2.08
N ALA A 155 -10.25 24.89 2.20
CA ALA A 155 -9.90 26.23 1.71
C ALA A 155 -8.69 26.77 2.52
N SER A 156 -7.51 26.21 2.25
CA SER A 156 -6.25 26.52 2.89
C SER A 156 -5.61 27.71 2.17
N ASP A 157 -5.10 28.66 2.94
CA ASP A 157 -4.33 29.78 2.41
C ASP A 157 -3.12 29.30 1.59
N GLN A 158 -2.55 28.12 1.90
CA GLN A 158 -1.45 27.54 1.11
C GLN A 158 -1.82 27.24 -0.35
N SER A 159 -3.03 26.73 -0.62
CA SER A 159 -3.46 26.49 -2.00
C SER A 159 -3.64 27.79 -2.76
N LYS A 160 -4.08 28.86 -2.08
CA LYS A 160 -4.13 30.21 -2.66
C LYS A 160 -2.74 30.74 -2.95
N TYR A 161 -1.80 30.62 -2.01
CA TYR A 161 -0.41 31.07 -2.19
C TYR A 161 0.31 30.30 -3.31
N LEU A 162 0.07 29.00 -3.46
CA LEU A 162 0.60 28.21 -4.58
C LEU A 162 0.01 28.65 -5.93
N ILE A 163 -1.29 28.94 -5.97
CA ILE A 163 -1.96 29.46 -7.16
C ILE A 163 -1.45 30.88 -7.51
N GLU A 164 -1.27 31.74 -6.51
CA GLU A 164 -0.67 33.06 -6.67
C GLU A 164 0.77 32.95 -7.17
N ALA A 165 1.58 32.05 -6.60
CA ALA A 165 2.93 31.77 -7.07
C ALA A 165 2.94 31.27 -8.53
N LEU A 166 1.95 30.48 -8.93
CA LEU A 166 1.77 30.04 -10.31
C LEU A 166 1.40 31.21 -11.24
N TYR A 167 0.46 32.07 -10.83
CA TYR A 167 0.10 33.27 -11.58
C TYR A 167 1.26 34.27 -11.68
N SER A 168 2.11 34.36 -10.65
CA SER A 168 3.28 35.22 -10.62
C SER A 168 4.55 34.57 -11.16
N LEU A 169 4.48 33.32 -11.67
CA LEU A 169 5.61 32.54 -12.16
C LEU A 169 6.80 32.49 -11.17
N LYS A 170 6.50 32.40 -9.87
CA LYS A 170 7.51 32.39 -8.82
C LYS A 170 8.00 30.96 -8.58
N TYR A 171 9.13 30.61 -9.19
CA TYR A 171 9.66 29.25 -9.13
C TYR A 171 10.34 28.91 -7.80
N ASP A 172 11.05 29.87 -7.19
CA ASP A 172 11.89 29.66 -6.00
C ASP A 172 11.34 30.34 -4.75
N SER A 173 11.72 29.81 -3.59
CA SER A 173 11.20 30.20 -2.27
C SER A 173 12.23 31.00 -1.46
N SER A 174 12.90 31.96 -2.09
CA SER A 174 14.01 32.71 -1.49
C SER A 174 13.61 33.65 -0.35
N ASP A 175 12.35 34.10 -0.33
CA ASP A 175 11.90 35.24 0.48
C ASP A 175 10.85 34.84 1.53
N GLU A 176 11.01 33.68 2.18
CA GLU A 176 10.10 33.12 3.21
C GLU A 176 8.63 32.89 2.77
N THR A 177 8.36 33.08 1.48
CA THR A 177 7.03 32.99 0.87
C THR A 177 7.02 31.84 -0.14
N ILE A 178 5.93 31.08 -0.18
CA ILE A 178 5.81 29.83 -0.96
C ILE A 178 6.08 30.08 -2.45
N GLY A 179 6.92 29.24 -3.06
CA GLY A 179 7.19 29.19 -4.49
C GLY A 179 6.61 27.93 -5.14
N ILE A 180 6.62 27.85 -6.48
CA ILE A 180 6.14 26.67 -7.22
C ILE A 180 6.96 25.42 -6.84
N SER A 181 8.25 25.56 -6.53
CA SER A 181 9.12 24.47 -6.09
C SER A 181 8.71 23.81 -4.77
N ASP A 182 7.94 24.50 -3.93
CA ASP A 182 7.40 23.94 -2.68
C ASP A 182 6.20 23.02 -2.94
N PHE A 183 5.64 23.04 -4.16
CA PHE A 183 4.53 22.16 -4.51
C PHE A 183 5.00 20.70 -4.54
N LYS A 184 4.56 19.92 -3.55
CA LYS A 184 4.66 18.47 -3.56
C LYS A 184 3.27 17.87 -3.69
N LEU A 185 2.99 17.28 -4.87
CA LEU A 185 1.74 16.55 -5.13
C LEU A 185 1.59 15.37 -4.17
N ILE A 186 2.71 14.71 -3.84
CA ILE A 186 2.82 13.64 -2.86
C ILE A 186 3.78 14.15 -1.78
N LYS A 187 3.28 14.38 -0.56
CA LYS A 187 4.16 14.56 0.59
C LYS A 187 4.81 13.19 0.83
N GLU A 188 6.13 13.09 0.68
CA GLU A 188 6.83 11.83 0.92
C GLU A 188 6.74 11.47 2.42
N ASP A 189 5.76 10.63 2.73
CA ASP A 189 5.66 9.95 4.01
C ASP A 189 6.71 8.84 4.06
N TYR A 190 7.78 9.13 4.80
CA TYR A 190 8.89 8.26 5.20
C TYR A 190 9.77 7.71 4.06
N PRO A 191 11.12 7.86 4.17
CA PRO A 191 12.03 7.35 3.15
C PRO A 191 11.95 5.82 3.05
N LYS A 192 11.96 5.30 1.83
CA LYS A 192 11.89 3.87 1.51
C LYS A 192 13.10 3.46 0.69
N VAL A 193 13.50 2.20 0.83
CA VAL A 193 14.59 1.58 0.08
C VAL A 193 14.11 0.32 -0.62
N ASP A 194 14.65 0.09 -1.81
CA ASP A 194 14.36 -1.11 -2.59
C ASP A 194 15.25 -2.28 -2.15
N VAL A 195 14.61 -3.43 -1.95
CA VAL A 195 15.24 -4.68 -1.52
C VAL A 195 14.90 -5.78 -2.52
N PHE A 196 15.92 -6.41 -3.09
CA PHE A 196 15.79 -7.63 -3.88
C PHE A 196 15.76 -8.86 -2.96
N ILE A 197 14.75 -9.72 -3.12
CA ILE A 197 14.56 -10.92 -2.30
C ILE A 197 14.78 -12.18 -3.15
N GLU A 198 15.81 -12.96 -2.83
CA GLU A 198 16.12 -14.23 -3.48
C GLU A 198 15.25 -15.38 -2.94
N ILE A 199 13.97 -15.37 -3.33
CA ILE A 199 12.98 -16.35 -2.84
C ILE A 199 13.05 -17.72 -3.53
N ASN A 200 13.62 -17.80 -4.74
CA ASN A 200 13.64 -19.02 -5.56
C ASN A 200 14.83 -19.03 -6.55
N GLU A 201 14.99 -20.12 -7.28
CA GLU A 201 16.08 -20.29 -8.26
C GLU A 201 16.05 -19.24 -9.37
N LYS A 202 14.86 -18.85 -9.86
CA LYS A 202 14.73 -17.79 -10.88
C LYS A 202 15.24 -16.45 -10.37
N ALA A 203 14.97 -16.11 -9.11
CA ALA A 203 15.48 -14.89 -8.49
C ALA A 203 17.01 -14.93 -8.36
N MET A 204 17.57 -16.10 -8.02
CA MET A 204 19.02 -16.32 -7.95
C MET A 204 19.69 -16.12 -9.32
N ASP A 205 19.12 -16.68 -10.39
CA ASP A 205 19.65 -16.53 -11.75
C ASP A 205 19.60 -15.07 -12.23
N LEU A 206 18.51 -14.36 -11.94
CA LEU A 206 18.36 -12.93 -12.23
C LEU A 206 19.39 -12.10 -11.45
N TRP A 207 19.62 -12.44 -10.19
CA TRP A 207 20.61 -11.77 -9.35
C TRP A 207 22.04 -11.97 -9.87
N ASN A 208 22.40 -13.21 -10.22
CA ASN A 208 23.69 -13.53 -10.83
C ASN A 208 23.90 -12.78 -12.15
N THR A 209 22.84 -12.67 -12.97
CA THR A 209 22.88 -11.88 -14.20
C THR A 209 23.10 -10.40 -13.89
N TYR A 210 22.36 -9.84 -12.92
CA TYR A 210 22.50 -8.45 -12.49
C TYR A 210 23.91 -8.12 -11.99
N GLN A 211 24.55 -9.02 -11.24
CA GLN A 211 25.93 -8.83 -10.79
C GLN A 211 26.91 -8.72 -11.96
N LYS A 212 26.78 -9.60 -12.98
CA LYS A 212 27.63 -9.54 -14.19
C LYS A 212 27.47 -8.24 -14.96
N LEU A 213 26.30 -7.60 -14.93
CA LEU A 213 26.09 -6.30 -15.58
C LEU A 213 26.98 -5.18 -15.02
N LYS A 214 27.47 -5.30 -13.77
CA LYS A 214 28.38 -4.31 -13.19
C LYS A 214 29.77 -4.35 -13.80
N GLU A 215 30.17 -5.47 -14.40
CA GLU A 215 31.45 -5.63 -15.07
C GLU A 215 31.48 -4.88 -16.42
N ILE A 216 30.31 -4.50 -16.95
CA ILE A 216 30.18 -3.72 -18.18
C ILE A 216 30.52 -2.25 -17.86
N ASN A 217 31.68 -1.79 -18.35
CA ASN A 217 32.15 -0.41 -18.20
C ASN A 217 31.27 0.61 -18.95
N ASN A 218 30.75 0.23 -20.13
CA ASN A 218 29.92 1.12 -20.94
C ASN A 218 28.52 1.27 -20.34
N ILE A 219 28.16 2.49 -19.92
CA ILE A 219 26.89 2.77 -19.24
C ILE A 219 25.66 2.50 -20.12
N TYR A 220 25.75 2.73 -21.43
CA TYR A 220 24.66 2.52 -22.38
C TYR A 220 24.42 1.04 -22.62
N GLU A 221 25.50 0.28 -22.82
CA GLU A 221 25.45 -1.16 -22.98
C GLU A 221 24.89 -1.83 -21.72
N ARG A 222 25.40 -1.45 -20.54
CA ARG A 222 24.88 -1.92 -19.25
C ARG A 222 23.39 -1.65 -19.09
N ARG A 223 22.92 -0.46 -19.46
CA ARG A 223 21.50 -0.10 -19.40
C ARG A 223 20.65 -0.91 -20.39
N ASN A 224 21.18 -1.18 -21.58
CA ASN A 224 20.50 -1.99 -22.59
C ASN A 224 20.35 -3.44 -22.12
N GLU A 225 21.42 -4.04 -21.62
CA GLU A 225 21.39 -5.40 -21.07
C GLU A 225 20.48 -5.50 -19.83
N PHE A 226 20.53 -4.51 -18.92
CA PHE A 226 19.60 -4.48 -17.78
C PHE A 226 18.14 -4.38 -18.25
N SER A 227 17.86 -3.63 -19.31
CA SER A 227 16.49 -3.47 -19.82
C SER A 227 15.86 -4.80 -20.26
N LYS A 228 16.67 -5.77 -20.70
CA LYS A 228 16.20 -7.12 -21.07
C LYS A 228 15.67 -7.92 -19.88
N ILE A 229 16.27 -7.77 -18.71
CA ILE A 229 15.86 -8.48 -17.48
C ILE A 229 15.03 -7.62 -16.53
N LYS A 230 14.91 -6.31 -16.80
CA LYS A 230 14.31 -5.31 -15.89
C LYS A 230 12.95 -5.75 -15.38
N ALA A 231 12.04 -6.13 -16.27
CA ALA A 231 10.68 -6.50 -15.90
C ALA A 231 10.64 -7.70 -14.94
N ASP A 232 11.50 -8.71 -15.16
CA ASP A 232 11.58 -9.89 -14.29
C ASP A 232 12.32 -9.60 -12.99
N PHE A 233 13.38 -8.80 -13.04
CA PHE A 233 14.14 -8.37 -11.87
C PHE A 233 13.23 -7.68 -10.84
N TYR A 234 12.43 -6.71 -11.30
CA TYR A 234 11.52 -5.98 -10.41
C TYR A 234 10.37 -6.83 -9.87
N LYS A 235 10.13 -8.06 -10.36
CA LYS A 235 9.16 -8.98 -9.73
C LYS A 235 9.61 -9.50 -8.36
N TYR A 236 10.89 -9.35 -8.03
CA TYR A 236 11.50 -9.78 -6.77
C TYR A 236 11.96 -8.60 -5.90
N VAL A 237 11.66 -7.38 -6.31
CA VAL A 237 11.98 -6.16 -5.57
C VAL A 237 10.76 -5.69 -4.78
N ILE A 238 10.97 -5.35 -3.52
CA ILE A 238 9.99 -4.72 -2.64
C ILE A 238 10.58 -3.42 -2.09
N SER A 239 9.73 -2.45 -1.79
CA SER A 239 10.15 -1.21 -1.13
C SER A 239 9.75 -1.25 0.34
N VAL A 240 10.73 -1.11 1.23
CA VAL A 240 10.55 -1.15 2.70
C VAL A 240 10.97 0.18 3.32
N PRO A 241 10.49 0.53 4.52
CA PRO A 241 10.96 1.72 5.22
C PRO A 241 12.49 1.67 5.43
N GLU A 242 13.18 2.78 5.19
CA GLU A 242 14.64 2.87 5.34
C GLU A 242 15.07 2.79 6.82
N ARG A 243 14.23 3.30 7.73
CA ARG A 243 14.57 3.48 9.15
C ARG A 243 14.16 2.28 10.01
N ILE A 244 14.71 1.12 9.71
CA ILE A 244 14.42 -0.15 10.42
C ILE A 244 15.72 -0.75 10.97
N GLU A 245 15.63 -1.48 12.09
CA GLU A 245 16.81 -2.09 12.73
C GLU A 245 17.43 -3.19 11.87
N ASN A 246 16.63 -3.89 11.07
CA ASN A 246 17.06 -5.02 10.24
C ASN A 246 17.08 -4.67 8.74
N ILE A 247 17.65 -3.52 8.39
CA ILE A 247 17.86 -3.17 6.98
C ILE A 247 18.83 -4.18 6.33
N PRO A 248 18.48 -4.80 5.18
CA PRO A 248 19.38 -5.75 4.53
C PRO A 248 20.68 -5.08 4.06
N PRO A 249 21.76 -5.85 3.88
CA PRO A 249 23.02 -5.32 3.36
C PRO A 249 22.83 -4.80 1.93
N GLU A 250 23.58 -3.75 1.60
CA GLU A 250 23.64 -3.26 0.23
C GLU A 250 24.67 -4.06 -0.56
N VAL A 251 24.22 -4.70 -1.64
CA VAL A 251 25.08 -5.45 -2.55
C VAL A 251 24.79 -4.95 -3.94
N SER A 252 25.84 -4.55 -4.65
CA SER A 252 25.69 -4.06 -6.00
C SER A 252 24.71 -2.88 -6.13
N GLY A 253 24.63 -1.98 -5.14
CA GLY A 253 23.85 -0.73 -5.22
C GLY A 253 22.34 -0.90 -5.01
N ILE A 254 21.90 -2.07 -4.56
CA ILE A 254 20.53 -2.33 -4.10
C ILE A 254 20.62 -3.18 -2.82
N ARG A 255 19.63 -3.06 -1.93
CA ARG A 255 19.57 -3.94 -0.75
C ARG A 255 19.22 -5.35 -1.20
N TYR A 256 19.83 -6.35 -0.59
CA TYR A 256 19.73 -7.73 -1.06
C TYR A 256 19.59 -8.73 0.09
N VAL A 257 18.62 -9.62 -0.03
CA VAL A 257 18.41 -10.76 0.87
C VAL A 257 18.70 -12.04 0.07
N ASN A 258 19.78 -12.72 0.43
CA ASN A 258 20.14 -14.01 -0.15
C ASN A 258 19.32 -15.15 0.44
N LYS A 259 19.32 -16.31 -0.24
CA LYS A 259 18.59 -17.50 0.21
C LYS A 259 19.02 -18.01 1.60
N ALA A 260 20.29 -17.85 1.98
CA ALA A 260 20.81 -18.33 3.27
C ALA A 260 20.32 -17.52 4.49
N SER A 261 20.07 -16.22 4.29
CA SER A 261 19.55 -15.30 5.31
C SER A 261 18.05 -15.01 5.15
N LEU A 262 17.39 -15.68 4.20
CA LEU A 262 16.00 -15.38 3.84
C LEU A 262 15.06 -15.46 5.06
N SER A 263 15.23 -16.47 5.92
CA SER A 263 14.40 -16.64 7.12
C SER A 263 14.52 -15.51 8.13
N ASP A 264 15.61 -14.75 8.13
CA ASP A 264 15.82 -13.63 9.07
C ASP A 264 15.07 -12.36 8.64
N TYR A 265 14.90 -12.16 7.32
CA TYR A 265 14.34 -10.95 6.73
C TYR A 265 12.95 -11.15 6.13
N TYR A 266 12.59 -12.37 5.74
CA TYR A 266 11.39 -12.64 4.97
C TYR A 266 10.62 -13.81 5.57
N ASP A 267 9.31 -13.62 5.72
CA ASP A 267 8.37 -14.64 6.09
C ASP A 267 7.59 -15.07 4.84
N GLN A 268 7.53 -16.38 4.57
CA GLN A 268 6.87 -16.87 3.36
C GLN A 268 5.37 -16.57 3.32
N GLU A 269 4.72 -16.30 4.45
CA GLU A 269 3.29 -15.99 4.49
C GLU A 269 3.04 -14.49 4.55
N THR A 270 3.82 -13.74 5.32
CA THR A 270 3.56 -12.33 5.61
C THR A 270 4.53 -11.35 4.94
N GLY A 271 5.51 -11.85 4.19
CA GLY A 271 6.52 -11.08 3.48
C GLY A 271 7.62 -10.55 4.39
N PHE A 272 8.23 -9.43 4.01
CA PHE A 272 9.34 -8.83 4.76
C PHE A 272 9.01 -8.56 6.23
N LYS A 273 9.95 -8.93 7.10
CA LYS A 273 9.92 -8.77 8.56
C LYS A 273 10.51 -7.41 8.89
N VAL A 274 9.70 -6.49 9.41
CA VAL A 274 10.21 -5.21 9.92
C VAL A 274 10.50 -5.36 11.41
N LYS A 275 11.75 -5.16 11.82
CA LYS A 275 12.14 -5.01 13.23
C LYS A 275 12.25 -3.52 13.53
N ARG A 276 11.41 -3.06 14.46
CA ARG A 276 11.38 -1.73 15.12
C ARG A 276 11.74 -0.54 14.22
N GLU A 277 10.78 0.37 13.99
CA GLU A 277 11.11 1.64 13.35
C GLU A 277 11.97 2.49 14.31
N VAL A 278 13.12 2.95 13.82
CA VAL A 278 13.99 3.84 14.58
C VAL A 278 13.37 5.23 14.53
N ALA A 279 12.60 5.57 15.57
CA ALA A 279 12.07 6.92 15.74
C ALA A 279 13.24 7.89 16.02
N ILE A 280 13.37 8.92 15.20
CA ILE A 280 14.20 10.08 15.53
C ILE A 280 13.23 11.12 16.11
N TRP A 281 13.51 11.52 17.34
CA TRP A 281 12.85 12.61 18.06
C TRP A 281 13.07 13.96 17.35
#